data_AF-A0A1B7NDB2-F1
#
_entry.id   AF-A0A1B7NDB2-F1
#
_cell.length_a   1.000
_cell.length_b   1.000
_cell.length_c   1.000
_cell.angle_alpha   90.00
_cell.angle_beta   90.00
_cell.angle_gamma   90.00
#
_symmetry.space_group_name_H-M   'P 1'
#
loop_
_entity.id
_entity.type
_entity.pdbx_description
1 polymer ?
#
loop_
_entity_poly.entity_id
_entity_poly.type
_entity_poly.pdbx_seq_one_letter_code
_entity_poly.pdbx_strand_id
1 'polypeptide(L)'
;VPLAAAALSDAQKLVRVIVLKSLSAQMFQLLVERLSVLAQRRIFYVPFSRSLSVDSSKVKMYRDLMQECMDTKGILVVQPDHILSFELMAVDRQLSPETGVSEEMLQAQRWLDNHTRDILDESDEILHVRYQLVYTVGVQNALQGHPERWTTTQQVLSVVAKHAARFVSNFPSHSATEVSVGERGTFPFIRILHPTAGKELVQWIAQDVTSGALENLSFDQASSKVKGAVRQFISAEKISYRCIRLVEGHYQGTTIWPGLLVLRGLLACGILVYALKERRFRVDYGLSPKRTMLAVPFRAKDMPSLRAEFGHPDVAVTLTCLSYYYTGLTHEQLLLCFELLLKQDNPALEYESWVLELQSVPEHLRNLRGVNTESAEQLNDLQKLFTFNKAVIDFYLSRVVFPKEAKAFPHKLTCSGWDLAQEKRHLTTGFSGTNDNRYLLPSSMGQHDLDYQRSTNARVLGFLLRPENNCYRCVPPGQKVQEFIQALISQTPEVRVLLDVGAQMLELKNQELAVAWLRAKKDAQAAVFVNDDDELVVVSRDGTAELLVSSPFAQQLDQCIVYLDDAHTRGTDLKLPSGFRAAVTLGPKVTKDRLTQGS
;
A
#
# COMPACT_ATOMS: atom_id res chain seq x y z
N VAL A 1 -5.88 3.96 27.93
CA VAL A 1 -6.81 2.86 27.59
C VAL A 1 -7.09 1.86 28.74
N PRO A 2 -6.09 1.19 29.38
CA PRO A 2 -6.37 0.08 30.32
C PRO A 2 -7.29 0.44 31.49
N LEU A 3 -7.09 1.62 32.11
CA LEU A 3 -7.92 2.10 33.20
C LEU A 3 -9.40 2.26 32.79
N ALA A 4 -9.65 2.84 31.61
CA ALA A 4 -10.99 3.03 31.09
C ALA A 4 -11.67 1.69 30.80
N ALA A 5 -10.95 0.75 30.18
CA ALA A 5 -11.47 -0.59 29.88
C ALA A 5 -11.86 -1.35 31.15
N ALA A 6 -11.01 -1.29 32.19
CA ALA A 6 -11.28 -1.92 33.48
C ALA A 6 -12.47 -1.31 34.22
N ALA A 7 -12.64 0.02 34.15
CA ALA A 7 -13.75 0.73 34.79
C ALA A 7 -15.09 0.50 34.09
N LEU A 8 -15.07 0.35 32.75
CA LEU A 8 -16.28 0.18 31.95
C LEU A 8 -16.78 -1.27 31.88
N SER A 9 -15.92 -2.25 32.18
CA SER A 9 -16.29 -3.67 32.13
C SER A 9 -17.01 -4.12 33.40
N ASP A 10 -18.35 -4.06 33.36
CA ASP A 10 -19.25 -4.17 34.50
C ASP A 10 -20.27 -5.33 34.43
N ALA A 11 -20.10 -6.24 33.46
CA ALA A 11 -21.03 -7.34 33.13
C ALA A 11 -22.40 -6.90 32.56
N GLN A 12 -22.63 -5.61 32.36
CA GLN A 12 -23.80 -5.11 31.62
C GLN A 12 -23.44 -4.69 30.20
N LYS A 13 -22.18 -4.31 29.98
CA LYS A 13 -21.64 -3.86 28.70
C LYS A 13 -20.50 -4.76 28.25
N LEU A 14 -20.51 -5.13 26.98
CA LEU A 14 -19.38 -5.76 26.30
C LEU A 14 -18.35 -4.68 25.92
N VAL A 15 -17.28 -4.57 26.72
CA VAL A 15 -16.20 -3.60 26.44
C VAL A 15 -15.31 -4.11 25.32
N ARG A 16 -15.18 -3.29 24.26
CA ARG A 16 -14.31 -3.56 23.12
C ARG A 16 -13.22 -2.50 23.05
N VAL A 17 -11.96 -2.93 23.05
CA VAL A 17 -10.80 -2.08 22.77
C VAL A 17 -10.44 -2.26 21.30
N ILE A 18 -10.75 -1.24 20.51
CA ILE A 18 -10.55 -1.19 19.06
C ILE A 18 -9.17 -0.59 18.79
N VAL A 19 -8.32 -1.35 18.10
CA VAL A 19 -6.93 -1.00 17.79
C VAL A 19 -6.59 -1.23 16.32
N LEU A 20 -5.62 -0.46 15.83
CA LEU A 20 -4.97 -0.73 14.55
C LEU A 20 -4.26 -2.10 14.59
N LYS A 21 -4.11 -2.74 13.42
CA LYS A 21 -3.45 -4.05 13.33
C LYS A 21 -2.04 -4.05 13.94
N SER A 22 -1.23 -3.06 13.57
CA SER A 22 0.17 -2.91 14.03
C SER A 22 0.28 -2.77 15.54
N LEU A 23 -0.79 -2.34 16.22
CA LEU A 23 -0.83 -2.16 17.67
C LEU A 23 -1.55 -3.31 18.39
N SER A 24 -2.12 -4.28 17.66
CA SER A 24 -3.02 -5.26 18.26
C SER A 24 -2.32 -6.25 19.20
N ALA A 25 -1.14 -6.74 18.83
CA ALA A 25 -0.34 -7.62 19.69
C ALA A 25 0.14 -6.87 20.95
N GLN A 26 0.66 -5.65 20.78
CA GLN A 26 1.13 -4.82 21.89
C GLN A 26 0.00 -4.45 22.85
N MET A 27 -1.16 -4.03 22.35
CA MET A 27 -2.31 -3.72 23.20
C MET A 27 -2.82 -4.96 23.94
N PHE A 28 -2.85 -6.12 23.28
CA PHE A 28 -3.25 -7.36 23.94
C PHE A 28 -2.33 -7.67 25.12
N GLN A 29 -1.01 -7.63 24.93
CA GLN A 29 -0.04 -7.85 26.01
C GLN A 29 -0.16 -6.81 27.12
N LEU A 30 -0.29 -5.52 26.76
CA LEU A 30 -0.48 -4.44 27.71
C LEU A 30 -1.72 -4.67 28.60
N LEU A 31 -2.84 -5.09 28.02
CA LEU A 31 -4.06 -5.36 28.80
C LEU A 31 -3.90 -6.61 29.67
N VAL A 32 -3.23 -7.65 29.19
CA VAL A 32 -2.92 -8.85 29.99
C VAL A 32 -2.08 -8.49 31.21
N GLU A 33 -0.96 -7.80 30.99
CA GLU A 33 -0.05 -7.38 32.06
C GLU A 33 -0.73 -6.49 33.11
N ARG A 34 -1.57 -5.54 32.65
CA ARG A 34 -2.16 -4.53 33.53
C ARG A 34 -3.43 -5.02 34.23
N LEU A 35 -4.22 -5.87 33.59
CA LEU A 35 -5.59 -6.15 34.02
C LEU A 35 -5.87 -7.61 34.38
N SER A 36 -5.06 -8.58 33.95
CA SER A 36 -5.37 -9.99 34.22
C SER A 36 -5.02 -10.47 35.63
N VAL A 37 -4.13 -9.77 36.34
CA VAL A 37 -3.71 -10.14 37.71
C VAL A 37 -4.63 -9.52 38.76
N LEU A 38 -4.33 -8.30 39.23
CA LEU A 38 -5.05 -7.70 40.36
C LEU A 38 -6.48 -7.29 40.00
N ALA A 39 -6.71 -6.83 38.77
CA ALA A 39 -8.03 -6.44 38.31
C ALA A 39 -8.88 -7.64 37.82
N GLN A 40 -8.29 -8.85 37.74
CA GLN A 40 -8.95 -10.11 37.33
C GLN A 40 -9.81 -9.99 36.07
N ARG A 41 -9.32 -9.28 35.05
CA ARG A 41 -10.01 -9.14 33.76
C ARG A 41 -9.42 -10.12 32.75
N ARG A 42 -10.27 -11.00 32.20
CA ARG A 42 -9.89 -11.87 31.09
C ARG A 42 -9.88 -11.07 29.79
N ILE A 43 -8.81 -11.21 29.02
CA ILE A 43 -8.66 -10.55 27.72
C ILE A 43 -9.03 -11.54 26.62
N PHE A 44 -9.99 -11.15 25.77
CA PHE A 44 -10.48 -11.93 24.65
C PHE A 44 -9.93 -11.37 23.34
N TYR A 45 -9.71 -12.25 22.37
CA TYR A 45 -9.39 -11.88 20.99
C TYR A 45 -10.14 -12.83 20.04
N VAL A 46 -11.11 -12.30 19.31
CA VAL A 46 -12.00 -13.08 18.44
C VAL A 46 -12.01 -12.43 17.05
N PRO A 47 -11.08 -12.81 16.15
CA PRO A 47 -11.03 -12.24 14.82
C PRO A 47 -12.22 -12.69 13.96
N PHE A 48 -12.76 -11.77 13.17
CA PHE A 48 -13.85 -12.06 12.24
C PHE A 48 -13.51 -11.52 10.83
N SER A 49 -13.91 -12.25 9.79
CA SER A 49 -13.62 -11.84 8.41
C SER A 49 -14.56 -12.46 7.40
N ARG A 50 -14.64 -11.84 6.21
CA ARG A 50 -15.43 -12.32 5.07
C ARG A 50 -15.16 -13.77 4.68
N SER A 51 -13.92 -14.23 4.80
CA SER A 51 -13.52 -15.59 4.39
C SER A 51 -14.03 -16.68 5.31
N LEU A 52 -14.61 -16.33 6.47
CA LEU A 52 -15.24 -17.30 7.36
C LEU A 52 -16.52 -17.83 6.71
N SER A 53 -16.57 -19.14 6.47
CA SER A 53 -17.82 -19.83 6.17
C SER A 53 -18.70 -19.78 7.42
N VAL A 54 -19.72 -18.92 7.43
CA VAL A 54 -20.64 -18.77 8.56
C VAL A 54 -21.90 -19.59 8.34
N ASP A 55 -22.19 -20.46 9.30
CA ASP A 55 -23.42 -21.21 9.47
C ASP A 55 -24.06 -20.82 10.82
N SER A 56 -25.28 -21.30 11.08
CA SER A 56 -26.03 -21.02 12.32
C SER A 56 -25.24 -21.37 13.59
N SER A 57 -24.53 -22.51 13.58
CA SER A 57 -23.71 -22.95 14.72
C SER A 57 -22.59 -21.95 15.03
N LYS A 58 -21.91 -21.44 14.00
CA LYS A 58 -20.84 -20.45 14.15
C LYS A 58 -21.35 -19.08 14.57
N VAL A 59 -22.51 -18.65 14.09
CA VAL A 59 -23.15 -17.41 14.57
C VAL A 59 -23.45 -17.52 16.06
N LYS A 60 -24.03 -18.65 16.47
CA LYS A 60 -24.31 -18.93 17.88
C LYS A 60 -23.03 -18.96 18.72
N MET A 61 -22.00 -19.68 18.29
CA MET A 61 -20.70 -19.72 18.98
C MET A 61 -20.08 -18.33 19.11
N TYR A 62 -20.12 -17.52 18.04
CA TYR A 62 -19.62 -16.15 18.08
C TYR A 62 -20.39 -15.31 19.11
N ARG A 63 -21.72 -15.39 19.12
CA ARG A 63 -22.56 -14.72 20.12
C ARG A 63 -22.24 -15.21 21.55
N ASP A 64 -22.11 -16.51 21.75
CA ASP A 64 -21.85 -17.10 23.06
C ASP A 64 -20.49 -16.65 23.62
N LEU A 65 -19.45 -16.53 22.77
CA LEU A 65 -18.15 -15.98 23.16
C LEU A 65 -18.23 -14.49 23.55
N MET A 66 -19.03 -13.70 22.82
CA MET A 66 -19.26 -12.29 23.15
C MET A 66 -20.01 -12.14 24.47
N GLN A 67 -21.00 -13.01 24.71
CA GLN A 67 -21.76 -13.07 25.95
C GLN A 67 -20.87 -13.50 27.13
N GLU A 68 -20.04 -14.54 26.98
CA GLU A 68 -19.07 -14.97 27.98
C GLU A 68 -18.09 -13.85 28.33
N CYS A 69 -17.58 -13.13 27.32
CA CYS A 69 -16.72 -11.98 27.53
C CYS A 69 -17.42 -10.90 28.36
N MET A 70 -18.71 -10.65 28.12
CA MET A 70 -19.48 -9.69 28.91
C MET A 70 -19.68 -10.20 30.34
N ASP A 71 -20.19 -11.42 30.52
CA ASP A 71 -20.57 -11.99 31.81
C ASP A 71 -19.37 -12.12 32.77
N THR A 72 -18.21 -12.47 32.23
CA THR A 72 -16.94 -12.57 32.99
C THR A 72 -16.30 -11.20 33.24
N LYS A 73 -16.96 -10.12 32.82
CA LYS A 73 -16.40 -8.76 32.81
C LYS A 73 -15.02 -8.71 32.14
N GLY A 74 -14.89 -9.47 31.07
CA GLY A 74 -13.73 -9.50 30.20
C GLY A 74 -13.62 -8.23 29.34
N ILE A 75 -12.56 -8.17 28.56
CA ILE A 75 -12.30 -7.10 27.61
C ILE A 75 -11.96 -7.75 26.27
N LEU A 76 -12.67 -7.35 25.21
CA LEU A 76 -12.41 -7.85 23.87
C LEU A 76 -11.47 -6.90 23.13
N VAL A 77 -10.29 -7.38 22.74
CA VAL A 77 -9.42 -6.69 21.79
C VAL A 77 -9.90 -7.00 20.38
N VAL A 78 -10.14 -5.97 19.59
CA VAL A 78 -10.74 -6.11 18.25
C VAL A 78 -10.13 -5.11 17.27
N GLN A 79 -10.15 -5.45 15.99
CA GLN A 79 -9.72 -4.55 14.91
C GLN A 79 -10.95 -4.01 14.16
N PRO A 80 -10.87 -2.80 13.57
CA PRO A 80 -11.92 -2.23 12.72
C PRO A 80 -12.53 -3.23 11.72
N ASP A 81 -11.66 -3.96 11.01
CA ASP A 81 -12.04 -4.94 9.99
C ASP A 81 -12.93 -6.06 10.56
N HIS A 82 -12.76 -6.47 11.82
CA HIS A 82 -13.54 -7.56 12.41
C HIS A 82 -15.00 -7.15 12.63
N ILE A 83 -15.22 -5.93 13.16
CA ILE A 83 -16.56 -5.39 13.43
C ILE A 83 -17.31 -5.19 12.12
N LEU A 84 -16.67 -4.46 11.20
CA LEU A 84 -17.26 -4.10 9.93
C LEU A 84 -17.47 -5.30 9.00
N SER A 85 -16.60 -6.31 9.08
CA SER A 85 -16.80 -7.56 8.33
C SER A 85 -18.05 -8.32 8.79
N PHE A 86 -18.33 -8.30 10.10
CA PHE A 86 -19.53 -8.93 10.66
C PHE A 86 -20.79 -8.17 10.22
N GLU A 87 -20.78 -6.84 10.31
CA GLU A 87 -21.87 -5.98 9.86
C GLU A 87 -22.19 -6.16 8.37
N LEU A 88 -21.18 -6.07 7.50
CA LEU A 88 -21.39 -6.27 6.07
C LEU A 88 -21.87 -7.68 5.73
N MET A 89 -21.39 -8.69 6.45
CA MET A 89 -21.85 -10.07 6.23
C MET A 89 -23.29 -10.27 6.67
N ALA A 90 -23.72 -9.63 7.77
CA ALA A 90 -25.12 -9.64 8.19
C ALA A 90 -26.03 -9.00 7.11
N VAL A 91 -25.62 -7.87 6.52
CA VAL A 91 -26.35 -7.24 5.40
C VAL A 91 -26.35 -8.13 4.15
N ASP A 92 -25.22 -8.69 3.76
CA ASP A 92 -25.08 -9.55 2.58
C ASP A 92 -26.00 -10.78 2.66
N ARG A 93 -26.09 -11.42 3.83
CA ARG A 93 -26.99 -12.56 4.08
C ARG A 93 -28.48 -12.17 4.05
N GLN A 94 -28.82 -10.91 4.29
CA GLN A 94 -30.20 -10.42 4.15
C GLN A 94 -30.56 -10.16 2.68
N LEU A 95 -29.59 -9.78 1.84
CA LEU A 95 -29.79 -9.58 0.41
C LEU A 95 -29.88 -10.90 -0.37
N SER A 96 -29.27 -11.97 0.13
CA SER A 96 -29.36 -13.34 -0.41
C SER A 96 -29.72 -14.32 0.72
N PRO A 97 -30.99 -14.37 1.15
CA PRO A 97 -31.39 -15.08 2.34
C PRO A 97 -31.25 -16.61 2.19
N GLU A 98 -30.28 -17.16 2.90
CA GLU A 98 -30.29 -18.56 3.32
C GLU A 98 -31.19 -18.68 4.56
N THR A 99 -32.04 -19.72 4.60
CA THR A 99 -33.03 -19.89 5.67
C THR A 99 -32.34 -20.08 7.04
N GLY A 100 -32.76 -19.30 8.04
CA GLY A 100 -32.27 -19.38 9.43
C GLY A 100 -31.03 -18.55 9.75
N VAL A 101 -29.94 -18.69 9.00
CA VAL A 101 -28.65 -18.02 9.30
C VAL A 101 -28.75 -16.50 9.19
N SER A 102 -29.48 -16.01 8.19
CA SER A 102 -29.70 -14.58 7.96
C SER A 102 -30.33 -13.88 9.17
N GLU A 103 -31.39 -14.46 9.73
CA GLU A 103 -32.09 -13.94 10.90
C GLU A 103 -31.21 -14.02 12.16
N GLU A 104 -30.49 -15.12 12.38
CA GLU A 104 -29.58 -15.25 13.53
C GLU A 104 -28.45 -14.22 13.50
N MET A 105 -27.86 -13.95 12.33
CA MET A 105 -26.84 -12.90 12.18
C MET A 105 -27.41 -11.52 12.48
N LEU A 106 -28.62 -11.23 12.00
CA LEU A 106 -29.30 -9.97 12.28
C LEU A 106 -29.58 -9.80 13.78
N GLN A 107 -30.02 -10.86 14.45
CA GLN A 107 -30.24 -10.86 15.89
C GLN A 107 -28.94 -10.66 16.67
N ALA A 108 -27.85 -11.31 16.26
CA ALA A 108 -26.52 -11.12 16.84
C ALA A 108 -26.01 -9.68 16.65
N GLN A 109 -26.18 -9.09 15.46
CA GLN A 109 -25.83 -7.69 15.20
C GLN A 109 -26.62 -6.74 16.11
N ARG A 110 -27.95 -6.89 16.17
CA ARG A 110 -28.80 -6.08 17.06
C ARG A 110 -28.41 -6.22 18.52
N TRP A 111 -27.98 -7.42 18.94
CA TRP A 111 -27.46 -7.61 20.29
C TRP A 111 -26.17 -6.82 20.51
N LEU A 112 -25.22 -6.86 19.56
CA LEU A 112 -23.99 -6.07 19.63
C LEU A 112 -24.26 -4.56 19.70
N ASP A 113 -25.17 -4.04 18.86
CA ASP A 113 -25.52 -2.61 18.84
C ASP A 113 -26.07 -2.12 20.19
N ASN A 114 -26.73 -3.03 20.93
CA ASN A 114 -27.34 -2.73 22.23
C ASN A 114 -26.42 -2.93 23.43
N HIS A 115 -25.37 -3.75 23.33
CA HIS A 115 -24.56 -4.14 24.49
C HIS A 115 -23.09 -3.71 24.40
N THR A 116 -22.60 -3.28 23.24
CA THR A 116 -21.19 -2.92 23.07
C THR A 116 -20.85 -1.54 23.64
N ARG A 117 -19.70 -1.43 24.30
CA ARG A 117 -19.10 -0.18 24.78
C ARG A 117 -17.69 -0.06 24.18
N ASP A 118 -17.56 0.81 23.19
CA ASP A 118 -16.35 0.87 22.35
C ASP A 118 -15.34 1.90 22.85
N ILE A 119 -14.07 1.48 22.92
CA ILE A 119 -12.91 2.31 23.22
C ILE A 119 -11.96 2.23 22.02
N LEU A 120 -11.68 3.35 21.37
CA LEU A 120 -10.76 3.42 20.23
C LEU A 120 -9.42 3.96 20.70
N ASP A 121 -8.34 3.22 20.43
CA ASP A 121 -6.97 3.70 20.60
C ASP A 121 -6.41 4.11 19.24
N GLU A 122 -5.85 5.31 19.12
CA GLU A 122 -5.54 5.95 17.82
C GLU A 122 -6.81 6.22 16.99
N SER A 123 -7.81 6.83 17.63
CA SER A 123 -9.14 7.06 17.05
C SER A 123 -9.14 7.91 15.78
N ASP A 124 -8.15 8.77 15.61
CA ASP A 124 -7.95 9.60 14.43
C ASP A 124 -7.59 8.78 13.18
N GLU A 125 -6.84 7.68 13.33
CA GLU A 125 -6.57 6.75 12.22
C GLU A 125 -7.68 5.73 12.02
N ILE A 126 -8.22 5.19 13.12
CA ILE A 126 -9.33 4.23 13.04
C ILE A 126 -10.53 4.85 12.31
N LEU A 127 -10.79 6.14 12.55
CA LEU A 127 -11.90 6.87 11.94
C LEU A 127 -11.49 7.66 10.68
N HIS A 128 -10.26 7.48 10.18
CA HIS A 128 -9.78 8.23 9.03
C HIS A 128 -10.67 7.94 7.79
N VAL A 129 -11.07 9.01 7.08
CA VAL A 129 -11.88 8.96 5.84
C VAL A 129 -11.36 8.07 4.70
N ARG A 130 -10.10 7.60 4.76
CA ARG A 130 -9.51 6.71 3.75
C ARG A 130 -9.81 5.24 4.03
N TYR A 131 -10.16 4.91 5.28
CA TYR A 131 -10.46 3.56 5.67
C TYR A 131 -11.85 3.18 5.15
N GLN A 132 -11.88 2.17 4.28
CA GLN A 132 -13.07 1.63 3.67
C GLN A 132 -12.92 0.11 3.54
N LEU A 133 -13.96 -0.63 3.94
CA LEU A 133 -14.09 -2.06 3.72
C LEU A 133 -15.16 -2.29 2.64
N VAL A 134 -14.85 -3.13 1.65
CA VAL A 134 -15.69 -3.34 0.45
C VAL A 134 -15.94 -4.82 0.23
N TYR A 135 -17.22 -5.21 0.14
CA TYR A 135 -17.65 -6.55 -0.27
C TYR A 135 -18.21 -6.50 -1.68
N THR A 136 -17.60 -7.25 -2.59
CA THR A 136 -18.08 -7.45 -3.95
C THR A 136 -19.25 -8.44 -3.99
N VAL A 137 -20.34 -8.09 -4.66
CA VAL A 137 -21.57 -8.91 -4.69
C VAL A 137 -21.94 -9.26 -6.14
N GLY A 138 -22.39 -10.50 -6.34
CA GLY A 138 -22.79 -11.05 -7.64
C GLY A 138 -21.68 -11.83 -8.36
N VAL A 139 -21.97 -12.25 -9.59
CA VAL A 139 -21.05 -13.05 -10.40
C VAL A 139 -19.91 -12.19 -10.94
N GLN A 140 -18.69 -12.73 -10.85
CA GLN A 140 -17.48 -12.11 -11.35
C GLN A 140 -17.50 -12.05 -12.88
N ASN A 141 -17.26 -10.86 -13.44
CA ASN A 141 -17.25 -10.60 -14.88
C ASN A 141 -15.88 -10.08 -15.34
N ALA A 142 -15.61 -10.18 -16.64
CA ALA A 142 -14.45 -9.50 -17.23
C ALA A 142 -14.57 -7.98 -17.09
N LEU A 143 -13.44 -7.31 -16.93
CA LEU A 143 -13.40 -5.85 -16.89
C LEU A 143 -13.87 -5.27 -18.23
N GLN A 144 -14.71 -4.23 -18.18
CA GLN A 144 -15.23 -3.57 -19.39
C GLN A 144 -14.08 -3.06 -20.28
N GLY A 145 -14.12 -3.39 -21.57
CA GLY A 145 -13.08 -2.98 -22.52
C GLY A 145 -11.85 -3.90 -22.53
N HIS A 146 -11.92 -5.09 -21.93
CA HIS A 146 -10.95 -6.17 -22.12
C HIS A 146 -10.86 -6.58 -23.60
N PRO A 147 -9.67 -6.87 -24.16
CA PRO A 147 -8.35 -6.70 -23.54
C PRO A 147 -7.76 -5.29 -23.74
N GLU A 148 -8.37 -4.49 -24.63
CA GLU A 148 -7.86 -3.19 -25.09
C GLU A 148 -7.50 -2.21 -23.99
N ARG A 149 -8.17 -2.28 -22.83
CA ARG A 149 -7.90 -1.42 -21.68
C ARG A 149 -6.46 -1.54 -21.18
N TRP A 150 -5.96 -2.75 -20.95
CA TRP A 150 -4.57 -2.93 -20.49
C TRP A 150 -3.58 -2.83 -21.64
N THR A 151 -3.93 -3.26 -22.85
CA THR A 151 -3.11 -3.06 -24.05
C THR A 151 -2.79 -1.58 -24.26
N THR A 152 -3.82 -0.72 -24.21
CA THR A 152 -3.66 0.74 -24.33
C THR A 152 -2.78 1.28 -23.20
N THR A 153 -2.95 0.79 -21.97
CA THR A 153 -2.15 1.22 -20.82
C THR A 153 -0.67 0.82 -20.98
N GLN A 154 -0.38 -0.41 -21.38
CA GLN A 154 0.97 -0.91 -21.62
C GLN A 154 1.68 -0.14 -22.74
N GLN A 155 0.98 0.17 -23.83
CA GLN A 155 1.52 0.96 -24.93
C GLN A 155 1.76 2.43 -24.54
N VAL A 156 0.87 3.04 -23.75
CA VAL A 156 1.12 4.36 -23.15
C VAL A 156 2.37 4.34 -22.27
N LEU A 157 2.57 3.28 -21.47
CA LEU A 157 3.79 3.12 -20.67
C LEU A 157 5.04 2.92 -21.56
N SER A 158 4.94 2.25 -22.71
CA SER A 158 6.03 2.22 -23.70
C SER A 158 6.38 3.62 -24.20
N VAL A 159 5.39 4.48 -24.46
CA VAL A 159 5.62 5.89 -24.84
C VAL A 159 6.27 6.67 -23.69
N VAL A 160 5.85 6.44 -22.44
CA VAL A 160 6.50 7.03 -21.24
C VAL A 160 7.98 6.67 -21.17
N ALA A 161 8.33 5.40 -21.39
CA ALA A 161 9.73 4.94 -21.37
C ALA A 161 10.58 5.65 -22.43
N LYS A 162 10.04 5.89 -23.64
CA LYS A 162 10.74 6.64 -24.70
C LYS A 162 11.06 8.09 -24.30
N HIS A 163 10.27 8.70 -23.43
CA HIS A 163 10.51 10.06 -22.95
C HIS A 163 11.46 10.15 -21.75
N ALA A 164 11.94 9.04 -21.19
CA ALA A 164 12.78 9.05 -19.98
C ALA A 164 14.04 9.92 -20.12
N ALA A 165 14.77 9.80 -21.23
CA ALA A 165 15.96 10.60 -21.49
C ALA A 165 15.64 12.10 -21.61
N ARG A 166 14.54 12.44 -22.30
CA ARG A 166 14.03 13.82 -22.40
C ARG A 166 13.60 14.38 -21.05
N PHE A 167 13.08 13.52 -20.18
CA PHE A 167 12.70 13.89 -18.82
C PHE A 167 13.92 14.32 -18.01
N VAL A 168 15.01 13.53 -18.06
CA VAL A 168 16.28 13.84 -17.39
C VAL A 168 16.90 15.13 -17.95
N SER A 169 16.85 15.36 -19.27
CA SER A 169 17.42 16.58 -19.87
C SER A 169 16.65 17.84 -19.51
N ASN A 170 15.31 17.77 -19.50
CA ASN A 170 14.45 18.95 -19.24
C ASN A 170 14.29 19.24 -17.74
N PHE A 171 14.50 18.24 -16.88
CA PHE A 171 14.37 18.36 -15.43
C PHE A 171 15.63 17.80 -14.72
N PRO A 172 16.81 18.41 -14.94
CA PRO A 172 18.11 17.84 -14.54
C PRO A 172 18.37 17.85 -13.02
N SER A 173 17.61 18.63 -12.24
CA SER A 173 17.78 18.63 -10.79
C SER A 173 17.15 17.38 -10.18
N HIS A 174 17.89 16.68 -9.31
CA HIS A 174 17.38 15.52 -8.56
C HIS A 174 16.18 15.86 -7.65
N SER A 175 15.90 17.15 -7.41
CA SER A 175 14.70 17.64 -6.75
C SER A 175 13.44 17.64 -7.65
N ALA A 176 13.62 17.47 -8.96
CA ALA A 176 12.54 17.53 -9.94
C ALA A 176 12.05 16.13 -10.38
N THR A 177 12.95 15.14 -10.48
CA THR A 177 12.61 13.79 -10.94
C THR A 177 13.55 12.74 -10.35
N GLU A 178 13.04 11.53 -10.10
CA GLU A 178 13.88 10.34 -9.85
C GLU A 178 13.75 9.44 -11.07
N VAL A 179 14.76 9.44 -11.94
CA VAL A 179 14.80 8.59 -13.12
C VAL A 179 16.03 7.71 -13.07
N SER A 180 15.84 6.39 -13.09
CA SER A 180 16.92 5.43 -13.31
C SER A 180 16.67 4.71 -14.63
N VAL A 181 17.56 4.95 -15.60
CA VAL A 181 17.49 4.33 -16.91
C VAL A 181 18.28 3.02 -16.84
N GLY A 182 17.59 1.89 -16.99
CA GLY A 182 18.20 0.57 -17.11
C GLY A 182 18.76 0.31 -18.50
N GLU A 183 19.08 -0.96 -18.78
CA GLU A 183 19.44 -1.41 -20.12
C GLU A 183 18.27 -1.25 -21.11
N ARG A 184 18.55 -1.13 -22.41
CA ARG A 184 17.47 -1.07 -23.41
C ARG A 184 16.61 -2.34 -23.34
N GLY A 185 15.31 -2.17 -23.56
CA GLY A 185 14.30 -3.23 -23.41
C GLY A 185 13.73 -3.35 -21.99
N THR A 186 14.35 -2.71 -21.00
CA THR A 186 13.78 -2.57 -19.65
C THR A 186 12.95 -1.30 -19.53
N PHE A 187 11.99 -1.28 -18.59
CA PHE A 187 11.26 -0.07 -18.27
C PHE A 187 12.05 0.76 -17.25
N PRO A 188 12.31 2.05 -17.52
CA PRO A 188 13.05 2.91 -16.59
C PRO A 188 12.25 3.16 -15.32
N PHE A 189 12.92 3.19 -14.16
CA PHE A 189 12.28 3.69 -12.95
C PHE A 189 12.02 5.19 -13.12
N ILE A 190 10.75 5.62 -13.01
CA ILE A 190 10.38 7.03 -13.14
C ILE A 190 9.50 7.45 -11.97
N ARG A 191 9.93 8.52 -11.30
CA ARG A 191 9.12 9.28 -10.35
C ARG A 191 9.15 10.76 -10.67
N ILE A 192 7.97 11.38 -10.66
CA ILE A 192 7.79 12.81 -10.89
C ILE A 192 7.75 13.52 -9.54
N LEU A 193 8.64 14.49 -9.33
CA LEU A 193 8.63 15.35 -8.14
C LEU A 193 8.24 16.80 -8.50
N HIS A 194 8.58 17.25 -9.71
CA HIS A 194 8.36 18.60 -10.16
C HIS A 194 6.87 18.89 -10.44
N PRO A 195 6.32 20.02 -9.99
CA PRO A 195 4.90 20.35 -10.16
C PRO A 195 4.40 20.37 -11.62
N THR A 196 5.23 20.78 -12.58
CA THR A 196 4.83 20.93 -13.99
C THR A 196 5.18 19.72 -14.87
N ALA A 197 6.11 18.86 -14.46
CA ALA A 197 6.66 17.83 -15.32
C ALA A 197 5.61 16.80 -15.76
N GLY A 198 4.64 16.48 -14.89
CA GLY A 198 3.50 15.63 -15.25
C GLY A 198 2.62 16.21 -16.36
N LYS A 199 2.44 17.55 -16.41
CA LYS A 199 1.65 18.20 -17.46
C LYS A 199 2.38 18.15 -18.81
N GLU A 200 3.69 18.34 -18.81
CA GLU A 200 4.49 18.24 -20.04
C GLU A 200 4.52 16.82 -20.58
N LEU A 201 4.70 15.82 -19.72
CA LEU A 201 4.64 14.41 -20.10
C LEU A 201 3.31 14.06 -20.78
N VAL A 202 2.18 14.51 -20.22
CA VAL A 202 0.85 14.31 -20.81
C VAL A 202 0.76 14.93 -22.21
N GLN A 203 1.33 16.12 -22.42
CA GLN A 203 1.32 16.78 -23.73
C GLN A 203 2.19 16.04 -24.75
N TRP A 204 3.36 15.53 -24.35
CA TRP A 204 4.23 14.74 -25.22
C TRP A 204 3.55 13.43 -25.64
N ILE A 205 2.99 12.69 -24.68
CA ILE A 205 2.28 11.44 -24.97
C ILE A 205 1.08 11.71 -25.89
N ALA A 206 0.28 12.73 -25.61
CA ALA A 206 -0.88 13.04 -26.45
C ALA A 206 -0.50 13.40 -27.89
N GLN A 207 0.66 14.04 -28.09
CA GLN A 207 1.19 14.32 -29.43
C GLN A 207 1.61 13.02 -30.14
N ASP A 208 2.33 12.14 -29.46
CA ASP A 208 2.80 10.87 -30.04
C ASP A 208 1.63 9.95 -30.38
N VAL A 209 0.65 9.83 -29.47
CA VAL A 209 -0.56 9.03 -29.68
C VAL A 209 -1.32 9.48 -30.92
N THR A 210 -1.54 10.79 -31.09
CA THR A 210 -2.23 11.32 -32.29
C THR A 210 -1.39 11.25 -33.57
N SER A 211 -0.09 10.95 -33.44
CA SER A 211 0.84 10.71 -34.54
C SER A 211 1.03 9.22 -34.85
N GLY A 212 0.27 8.32 -34.22
CA GLY A 212 0.28 6.88 -34.51
C GLY A 212 1.20 6.05 -33.61
N ALA A 213 1.55 6.52 -32.41
CA ALA A 213 2.45 5.79 -31.51
C ALA A 213 1.84 4.54 -30.83
N LEU A 214 0.52 4.31 -30.97
CA LEU A 214 -0.18 3.16 -30.40
C LEU A 214 -0.64 2.23 -31.53
N GLU A 215 -0.28 0.96 -31.45
CA GLU A 215 -0.60 -0.02 -32.50
C GLU A 215 -2.10 -0.38 -32.50
N ASN A 216 -2.74 -0.35 -31.33
CA ASN A 216 -4.16 -0.70 -31.21
C ASN A 216 -5.11 0.48 -31.52
N LEU A 217 -4.58 1.70 -31.73
CA LEU A 217 -5.37 2.90 -32.02
C LEU A 217 -4.73 3.72 -33.15
N SER A 218 -5.30 3.63 -34.35
CA SER A 218 -4.90 4.47 -35.49
C SER A 218 -5.85 5.67 -35.66
N PHE A 219 -5.25 6.84 -35.89
CA PHE A 219 -5.96 8.07 -36.22
C PHE A 219 -5.69 8.53 -37.66
N ASP A 220 -5.04 7.72 -38.49
CA ASP A 220 -4.47 8.17 -39.77
C ASP A 220 -5.50 8.66 -40.77
N GLN A 221 -6.69 8.06 -40.75
CA GLN A 221 -7.82 8.45 -41.61
C GLN A 221 -8.52 9.74 -41.14
N ALA A 222 -8.20 10.25 -39.96
CA ALA A 222 -8.84 11.43 -39.42
C ALA A 222 -8.20 12.72 -39.94
N SER A 223 -9.05 13.71 -40.26
CA SER A 223 -8.58 15.05 -40.63
C SER A 223 -7.73 15.70 -39.53
N SER A 224 -6.87 16.64 -39.90
CA SER A 224 -6.05 17.42 -38.94
C SER A 224 -6.91 18.08 -37.84
N LYS A 225 -8.10 18.54 -38.20
CA LYS A 225 -9.08 19.12 -37.26
C LYS A 225 -9.56 18.10 -36.23
N VAL A 226 -9.85 16.86 -36.65
CA VAL A 226 -10.27 15.78 -35.74
C VAL A 226 -9.09 15.33 -34.88
N LYS A 227 -7.89 15.14 -35.46
CA LYS A 227 -6.66 14.82 -34.69
C LYS A 227 -6.37 15.87 -33.61
N GLY A 228 -6.49 17.16 -33.95
CA GLY A 228 -6.35 18.25 -32.98
C GLY A 228 -7.38 18.19 -31.84
N ALA A 229 -8.64 17.86 -32.17
CA ALA A 229 -9.69 17.67 -31.17
C ALA A 229 -9.44 16.44 -30.29
N VAL A 230 -8.96 15.33 -30.86
CA VAL A 230 -8.54 14.13 -30.11
C VAL A 230 -7.42 14.47 -29.15
N ARG A 231 -6.37 15.17 -29.61
CA ARG A 231 -5.24 15.58 -28.77
C ARG A 231 -5.71 16.42 -27.57
N GLN A 232 -6.63 17.37 -27.81
CA GLN A 232 -7.20 18.16 -26.73
C GLN A 232 -8.08 17.29 -25.81
N PHE A 233 -8.88 16.40 -26.36
CA PHE A 233 -9.76 15.51 -25.62
C PHE A 233 -9.00 14.56 -24.67
N ILE A 234 -7.84 14.04 -25.07
CA ILE A 234 -7.07 13.14 -24.21
C ILE A 234 -6.12 13.87 -23.26
N SER A 235 -5.75 15.13 -23.51
CA SER A 235 -4.72 15.82 -22.71
C SER A 235 -5.24 16.91 -21.75
N ALA A 236 -6.46 17.38 -21.93
CA ALA A 236 -7.05 18.43 -21.10
C ALA A 236 -8.26 17.93 -20.28
N GLU A 237 -8.24 18.22 -18.98
CA GLU A 237 -9.34 17.90 -18.06
C GLU A 237 -10.63 18.63 -18.49
N LYS A 238 -10.53 19.95 -18.66
CA LYS A 238 -11.62 20.83 -19.12
C LYS A 238 -11.49 21.12 -20.61
N ILE A 239 -12.53 20.77 -21.36
CA ILE A 239 -12.58 20.93 -22.82
C ILE A 239 -13.93 21.51 -23.24
N SER A 240 -13.96 22.17 -24.41
CA SER A 240 -15.19 22.76 -24.94
C SER A 240 -16.18 21.70 -25.42
N TYR A 241 -17.48 21.98 -25.31
CA TYR A 241 -18.54 21.11 -25.83
C TYR A 241 -18.40 20.84 -27.34
N ARG A 242 -17.93 21.83 -28.10
CA ARG A 242 -17.64 21.68 -29.53
C ARG A 242 -16.57 20.63 -29.80
N CYS A 243 -15.52 20.57 -28.97
CA CYS A 243 -14.48 19.56 -29.07
C CYS A 243 -15.02 18.16 -28.77
N ILE A 244 -15.78 18.02 -27.67
CA ILE A 244 -16.42 16.75 -27.27
C ILE A 244 -17.28 16.23 -28.41
N ARG A 245 -18.20 17.06 -28.93
CA ARG A 245 -19.11 16.70 -30.01
C ARG A 245 -18.41 16.28 -31.31
N LEU A 246 -17.26 16.89 -31.61
CA LEU A 246 -16.49 16.54 -32.80
C LEU A 246 -15.84 15.16 -32.65
N VAL A 247 -15.30 14.84 -31.47
CA VAL A 247 -14.70 13.52 -31.20
C VAL A 247 -15.79 12.45 -31.11
N GLU A 248 -16.88 12.72 -30.40
CA GLU A 248 -18.05 11.83 -30.32
C GLU A 248 -18.65 11.56 -31.70
N GLY A 249 -18.91 12.61 -32.48
CA GLY A 249 -19.51 12.46 -33.81
C GLY A 249 -18.65 11.66 -34.80
N HIS A 250 -17.34 11.53 -34.55
CA HIS A 250 -16.45 10.76 -35.40
C HIS A 250 -16.17 9.35 -34.87
N TYR A 251 -16.03 9.18 -33.55
CA TYR A 251 -15.58 7.92 -32.96
C TYR A 251 -16.63 7.21 -32.12
N GLN A 252 -17.68 7.87 -31.61
CA GLN A 252 -18.67 7.20 -30.76
C GLN A 252 -19.33 6.04 -31.52
N GLY A 253 -19.33 4.84 -30.92
CA GLY A 253 -19.83 3.62 -31.54
C GLY A 253 -18.80 2.86 -32.40
N THR A 254 -17.62 3.43 -32.66
CA THR A 254 -16.50 2.73 -33.30
C THR A 254 -15.69 1.91 -32.28
N THR A 255 -14.85 1.00 -32.78
CA THR A 255 -13.90 0.21 -31.97
C THR A 255 -12.82 1.06 -31.28
N ILE A 256 -12.56 2.28 -31.77
CA ILE A 256 -11.58 3.23 -31.23
C ILE A 256 -12.09 3.91 -29.95
N TRP A 257 -13.42 4.05 -29.81
CA TRP A 257 -14.02 4.83 -28.72
C TRP A 257 -13.63 4.37 -27.31
N PRO A 258 -13.65 3.07 -26.97
CA PRO A 258 -13.21 2.61 -25.65
C PRO A 258 -11.75 2.97 -25.35
N GLY A 259 -10.86 2.83 -26.34
CA GLY A 259 -9.45 3.20 -26.21
C GLY A 259 -9.25 4.70 -25.99
N LEU A 260 -10.02 5.55 -26.68
CA LEU A 260 -10.02 7.00 -26.45
C LEU A 260 -10.47 7.38 -25.04
N LEU A 261 -11.46 6.68 -24.48
CA LEU A 261 -11.90 6.90 -23.10
C LEU A 261 -10.84 6.47 -22.09
N VAL A 262 -10.14 5.36 -22.33
CA VAL A 262 -9.00 4.93 -21.52
C VAL A 262 -7.87 5.96 -21.58
N LEU A 263 -7.53 6.45 -22.77
CA LEU A 263 -6.53 7.52 -22.95
C LEU A 263 -6.91 8.80 -22.20
N ARG A 264 -8.18 9.22 -22.28
CA ARG A 264 -8.66 10.38 -21.54
C ARG A 264 -8.54 10.17 -20.03
N GLY A 265 -8.86 8.96 -19.53
CA GLY A 265 -8.67 8.59 -18.12
C GLY A 265 -7.20 8.64 -17.69
N LEU A 266 -6.32 7.99 -18.45
CA LEU A 266 -4.88 7.93 -18.19
C LEU A 266 -4.23 9.32 -18.18
N LEU A 267 -4.56 10.15 -19.17
CA LEU A 267 -3.87 11.41 -19.44
C LEU A 267 -4.60 12.62 -18.86
N ALA A 268 -5.77 12.98 -19.39
CA ALA A 268 -6.52 14.19 -18.99
C ALA A 268 -7.08 14.11 -17.57
N CYS A 269 -7.57 12.95 -17.13
CA CYS A 269 -8.09 12.75 -15.77
C CYS A 269 -6.97 12.41 -14.76
N GLY A 270 -5.71 12.36 -15.21
CA GLY A 270 -4.54 12.38 -14.34
C GLY A 270 -4.12 11.04 -13.74
N ILE A 271 -4.65 9.89 -14.18
CA ILE A 271 -4.29 8.57 -13.60
C ILE A 271 -2.80 8.26 -13.77
N LEU A 272 -2.21 8.56 -14.93
CA LEU A 272 -0.79 8.34 -15.18
C LEU A 272 0.08 9.22 -14.28
N VAL A 273 -0.24 10.52 -14.21
CA VAL A 273 0.48 11.46 -13.36
C VAL A 273 0.34 11.06 -11.90
N TYR A 274 -0.85 10.67 -11.46
CA TYR A 274 -1.09 10.14 -10.13
C TYR A 274 -0.21 8.92 -9.82
N ALA A 275 -0.12 7.95 -10.74
CA ALA A 275 0.72 6.76 -10.56
C ALA A 275 2.22 7.09 -10.46
N LEU A 276 2.73 8.02 -11.28
CA LEU A 276 4.16 8.35 -11.33
C LEU A 276 4.59 9.44 -10.32
N LYS A 277 3.66 10.25 -9.83
CA LYS A 277 3.93 11.38 -8.91
C LYS A 277 3.46 11.07 -7.49
N GLU A 278 2.21 10.65 -7.36
CA GLU A 278 1.54 10.56 -6.06
C GLU A 278 1.76 9.20 -5.38
N ARG A 279 2.15 8.17 -6.13
CA ARG A 279 2.37 6.82 -5.60
C ARG A 279 3.85 6.45 -5.66
N ARG A 280 4.37 5.97 -4.54
CA ARG A 280 5.74 5.48 -4.39
C ARG A 280 5.74 3.96 -4.37
N PHE A 281 6.45 3.35 -5.31
CA PHE A 281 6.65 1.91 -5.34
C PHE A 281 7.29 1.43 -4.03
N ARG A 282 6.84 0.28 -3.52
CA ARG A 282 7.20 -0.31 -2.22
C ARG A 282 6.78 0.47 -0.98
N VAL A 283 6.11 1.63 -1.10
CA VAL A 283 5.59 2.38 0.07
C VAL A 283 4.09 2.56 0.00
N ASP A 284 3.59 3.01 -1.15
CA ASP A 284 2.16 3.19 -1.39
C ASP A 284 1.54 1.99 -2.12
N TYR A 285 2.36 1.23 -2.86
CA TYR A 285 1.91 0.09 -3.65
C TYR A 285 3.03 -0.90 -3.99
N GLY A 286 2.64 -2.13 -4.33
CA GLY A 286 3.54 -3.17 -4.83
C GLY A 286 2.82 -4.50 -5.02
N LEU A 287 3.57 -5.57 -5.28
CA LEU A 287 3.01 -6.92 -5.43
C LEU A 287 2.81 -7.60 -4.08
N SER A 288 1.76 -8.43 -4.00
CA SER A 288 1.57 -9.39 -2.89
C SER A 288 1.10 -10.73 -3.45
N PRO A 289 2.00 -11.53 -4.06
CA PRO A 289 1.64 -12.73 -4.82
C PRO A 289 0.88 -13.79 -4.01
N LYS A 290 1.06 -13.82 -2.68
CA LYS A 290 0.29 -14.68 -1.77
C LYS A 290 -1.21 -14.37 -1.78
N ARG A 291 -1.61 -13.15 -2.17
CA ARG A 291 -2.99 -12.66 -2.15
C ARG A 291 -3.58 -12.49 -3.54
N THR A 292 -2.87 -11.79 -4.42
CA THR A 292 -3.30 -11.52 -5.80
C THR A 292 -2.07 -11.21 -6.64
N MET A 293 -2.19 -11.43 -7.96
CA MET A 293 -1.14 -11.03 -8.90
C MET A 293 -1.25 -9.54 -9.31
N LEU A 294 -2.28 -8.81 -8.88
CA LEU A 294 -2.40 -7.36 -9.10
C LEU A 294 -1.58 -6.56 -8.08
N ALA A 295 -1.23 -5.32 -8.42
CA ALA A 295 -0.68 -4.39 -7.45
C ALA A 295 -1.70 -4.06 -6.37
N VAL A 296 -1.20 -3.96 -5.14
CA VAL A 296 -2.00 -3.74 -3.94
C VAL A 296 -1.53 -2.48 -3.22
N PRO A 297 -2.41 -1.73 -2.53
CA PRO A 297 -2.01 -0.64 -1.66
C PRO A 297 -1.13 -1.13 -0.53
N PHE A 298 -0.08 -0.38 -0.22
CA PHE A 298 0.77 -0.61 0.94
C PHE A 298 0.40 0.39 2.04
N ARG A 299 0.49 -0.04 3.30
CA ARG A 299 0.26 0.84 4.46
C ARG A 299 1.52 1.63 4.82
N ALA A 300 2.66 1.06 4.47
CA ALA A 300 3.99 1.53 4.76
C ALA A 300 4.97 0.76 3.89
N LYS A 301 6.26 1.06 4.04
CA LYS A 301 7.32 0.42 3.28
C LYS A 301 7.25 -1.12 3.38
N ASP A 302 7.22 -1.78 2.23
CA ASP A 302 7.19 -3.23 2.05
C ASP A 302 6.04 -3.97 2.77
N MET A 303 5.05 -3.21 3.27
CA MET A 303 3.93 -3.73 4.02
C MET A 303 2.63 -3.57 3.24
N PRO A 304 2.25 -4.59 2.42
CA PRO A 304 0.98 -4.58 1.73
C PRO A 304 -0.15 -4.50 2.76
N SER A 305 -1.12 -3.64 2.50
CA SER A 305 -2.37 -3.66 3.25
C SER A 305 -2.99 -5.04 3.11
N LEU A 306 -3.41 -5.68 4.19
CA LEU A 306 -3.84 -7.10 4.15
C LEU A 306 -4.91 -7.40 3.10
N ARG A 307 -5.90 -6.51 2.97
CA ARG A 307 -7.10 -6.74 2.15
C ARG A 307 -7.47 -5.58 1.24
N ALA A 308 -6.80 -4.43 1.36
CA ALA A 308 -7.15 -3.28 0.52
C ALA A 308 -6.76 -3.53 -0.94
N GLU A 309 -7.56 -3.04 -1.86
CA GLU A 309 -7.34 -3.07 -3.31
C GLU A 309 -7.55 -1.68 -3.89
N PHE A 310 -7.02 -1.42 -5.09
CA PHE A 310 -7.30 -0.17 -5.78
C PHE A 310 -8.71 -0.18 -6.37
N GLY A 311 -9.57 0.72 -5.88
CA GLY A 311 -10.97 0.77 -6.32
C GLY A 311 -11.16 1.18 -7.78
N HIS A 312 -10.23 1.93 -8.36
CA HIS A 312 -10.27 2.34 -9.76
C HIS A 312 -9.49 1.36 -10.65
N PRO A 313 -10.11 0.74 -11.67
CA PRO A 313 -9.48 -0.32 -12.46
C PRO A 313 -8.23 0.15 -13.20
N ASP A 314 -8.25 1.33 -13.82
CA ASP A 314 -7.08 1.82 -14.57
C ASP A 314 -5.90 2.19 -13.66
N VAL A 315 -6.16 2.55 -12.39
CA VAL A 315 -5.11 2.72 -11.38
C VAL A 315 -4.52 1.35 -11.04
N ALA A 316 -5.36 0.34 -10.79
CA ALA A 316 -4.91 -1.02 -10.51
C ALA A 316 -4.05 -1.58 -11.67
N VAL A 317 -4.50 -1.45 -12.92
CA VAL A 317 -3.77 -1.88 -14.12
C VAL A 317 -2.43 -1.16 -14.23
N THR A 318 -2.42 0.18 -14.16
CA THR A 318 -1.21 0.98 -14.30
C THR A 318 -0.17 0.62 -13.21
N LEU A 319 -0.59 0.56 -11.96
CA LEU A 319 0.30 0.21 -10.84
C LEU A 319 0.75 -1.25 -10.89
N THR A 320 -0.06 -2.16 -11.43
CA THR A 320 0.33 -3.56 -11.67
C THR A 320 1.45 -3.61 -12.69
N CYS A 321 1.30 -2.97 -13.86
CA CYS A 321 2.37 -2.88 -14.87
C CYS A 321 3.67 -2.34 -14.25
N LEU A 322 3.61 -1.19 -13.56
CA LEU A 322 4.78 -0.60 -12.92
C LEU A 322 5.42 -1.53 -11.88
N SER A 323 4.62 -2.26 -11.09
CA SER A 323 5.14 -3.17 -10.07
C SER A 323 5.93 -4.33 -10.69
N TYR A 324 5.45 -4.93 -11.78
CA TYR A 324 6.19 -5.99 -12.48
C TYR A 324 7.39 -5.45 -13.24
N TYR A 325 7.29 -4.27 -13.85
CA TYR A 325 8.41 -3.61 -14.50
C TYR A 325 9.57 -3.35 -13.53
N TYR A 326 9.26 -2.96 -12.29
CA TYR A 326 10.29 -2.66 -11.28
C TYR A 326 10.79 -3.90 -10.53
N THR A 327 9.98 -4.96 -10.44
CA THR A 327 10.35 -6.19 -9.71
C THR A 327 10.98 -7.25 -10.63
N GLY A 328 10.60 -7.27 -11.91
CA GLY A 328 10.91 -8.35 -12.84
C GLY A 328 10.05 -9.59 -12.62
N LEU A 329 10.16 -10.55 -13.53
CA LEU A 329 9.50 -11.85 -13.45
C LEU A 329 10.31 -12.83 -12.59
N THR A 330 9.62 -13.66 -11.81
CA THR A 330 10.26 -14.82 -11.18
C THR A 330 10.67 -15.85 -12.23
N HIS A 331 11.57 -16.75 -11.85
CA HIS A 331 12.00 -17.83 -12.71
C HIS A 331 10.83 -18.67 -13.25
N GLU A 332 9.88 -19.03 -12.37
CA GLU A 332 8.67 -19.80 -12.74
C GLU A 332 7.77 -19.02 -13.69
N GLN A 333 7.60 -17.71 -13.47
CA GLN A 333 6.80 -16.86 -14.36
C GLN A 333 7.43 -16.75 -15.74
N LEU A 334 8.76 -16.64 -15.82
CA LEU A 334 9.47 -16.59 -17.09
C LEU A 334 9.34 -17.90 -17.87
N LEU A 335 9.49 -19.04 -17.21
CA LEU A 335 9.27 -20.35 -17.85
C LEU A 335 7.84 -20.49 -18.39
N LEU A 336 6.84 -20.05 -17.61
CA LEU A 336 5.45 -20.04 -18.06
C LEU A 336 5.26 -19.15 -19.30
N CYS A 337 5.99 -18.03 -19.42
CA CYS A 337 5.94 -17.20 -20.62
C CYS A 337 6.42 -17.97 -21.86
N PHE A 338 7.54 -18.69 -21.77
CA PHE A 338 8.02 -19.51 -22.88
C PHE A 338 7.06 -20.66 -23.24
N GLU A 339 6.45 -21.30 -22.24
CA GLU A 339 5.42 -22.32 -22.47
C GLU A 339 4.22 -21.75 -23.23
N LEU A 340 3.73 -20.57 -22.83
CA LEU A 340 2.61 -19.89 -23.47
C LEU A 340 2.97 -19.29 -24.84
N LEU A 341 4.23 -18.91 -25.04
CA LEU A 341 4.76 -18.42 -26.32
C LEU A 341 4.69 -19.52 -27.38
N LEU A 342 5.15 -20.74 -27.05
CA LEU A 342 5.13 -21.88 -27.97
C LEU A 342 3.71 -22.31 -28.37
N LYS A 343 2.70 -21.89 -27.60
CA LYS A 343 1.27 -22.13 -27.87
C LYS A 343 0.61 -21.01 -28.68
N GLN A 344 1.33 -19.93 -29.04
CA GLN A 344 0.80 -18.86 -29.88
C GLN A 344 0.63 -19.32 -31.33
N ASP A 345 -0.24 -18.63 -32.07
CA ASP A 345 -0.42 -18.86 -33.52
C ASP A 345 0.87 -18.54 -34.30
N ASN A 346 1.62 -17.52 -33.86
CA ASN A 346 2.91 -17.16 -34.43
C ASN A 346 3.96 -16.88 -33.33
N PRO A 347 4.56 -17.94 -32.74
CA PRO A 347 5.54 -17.81 -31.67
C PRO A 347 6.81 -17.06 -32.09
N ALA A 348 7.23 -17.18 -33.35
CA ALA A 348 8.44 -16.53 -33.85
C ALA A 348 8.29 -15.00 -33.87
N LEU A 349 7.15 -14.49 -34.36
CA LEU A 349 6.88 -13.05 -34.40
C LEU A 349 6.79 -12.43 -32.99
N GLU A 350 6.14 -13.13 -32.06
CA GLU A 350 6.08 -12.68 -30.67
C GLU A 350 7.48 -12.66 -30.04
N TYR A 351 8.30 -13.71 -30.26
CA TYR A 351 9.67 -13.75 -29.76
C TYR A 351 10.56 -12.65 -30.36
N GLU A 352 10.40 -12.33 -31.64
CA GLU A 352 11.09 -11.22 -32.30
C GLU A 352 10.83 -9.90 -31.57
N SER A 353 9.59 -9.67 -31.10
CA SER A 353 9.27 -8.49 -30.30
C SER A 353 9.99 -8.46 -28.94
N TRP A 354 10.27 -9.62 -28.35
CA TRP A 354 10.98 -9.72 -27.07
C TRP A 354 12.45 -9.36 -27.21
N VAL A 355 13.08 -9.68 -28.35
CA VAL A 355 14.50 -9.41 -28.60
C VAL A 355 14.77 -8.05 -29.27
N LEU A 356 13.75 -7.41 -29.86
CA LEU A 356 13.87 -6.21 -30.69
C LEU A 356 14.65 -5.05 -30.03
N GLU A 357 14.38 -4.79 -28.76
CA GLU A 357 14.97 -3.67 -28.02
C GLU A 357 16.25 -4.05 -27.26
N LEU A 358 16.65 -5.32 -27.26
CA LEU A 358 17.84 -5.80 -26.55
C LEU A 358 19.11 -5.54 -27.37
N GLN A 359 20.13 -4.95 -26.75
CA GLN A 359 21.38 -4.61 -27.45
C GLN A 359 22.34 -5.80 -27.61
N SER A 360 22.34 -6.74 -26.67
CA SER A 360 23.36 -7.81 -26.58
C SER A 360 22.73 -9.20 -26.42
N VAL A 361 21.92 -9.62 -27.40
CA VAL A 361 21.38 -10.98 -27.45
C VAL A 361 22.41 -11.92 -28.12
N PRO A 362 22.85 -13.00 -27.44
CA PRO A 362 23.71 -14.03 -28.04
C PRO A 362 23.13 -14.53 -29.36
N GLU A 363 23.98 -14.78 -30.36
CA GLU A 363 23.53 -15.13 -31.72
C GLU A 363 22.59 -16.35 -31.74
N HIS A 364 22.90 -17.34 -30.91
CA HIS A 364 22.08 -18.55 -30.75
C HIS A 364 20.72 -18.30 -30.06
N LEU A 365 20.52 -17.17 -29.39
CA LEU A 365 19.26 -16.77 -28.74
C LEU A 365 18.48 -15.72 -29.56
N ARG A 366 18.97 -15.27 -30.71
CA ARG A 366 18.25 -14.28 -31.52
C ARG A 366 16.98 -14.83 -32.16
N ASN A 367 16.91 -16.15 -32.34
CA ASN A 367 15.76 -16.84 -32.93
C ASN A 367 15.18 -17.84 -31.94
N LEU A 368 13.86 -17.97 -31.93
CA LEU A 368 13.15 -18.88 -31.03
C LEU A 368 13.63 -20.34 -31.17
N ARG A 369 14.05 -20.77 -32.37
CA ARG A 369 14.57 -22.12 -32.63
C ARG A 369 15.81 -22.47 -31.80
N GLY A 370 16.59 -21.48 -31.38
CA GLY A 370 17.78 -21.69 -30.56
C GLY A 370 17.50 -21.67 -29.06
N VAL A 371 16.26 -21.42 -28.64
CA VAL A 371 15.83 -21.42 -27.23
C VAL A 371 15.50 -22.85 -26.80
N ASN A 372 16.18 -23.33 -25.76
CA ASN A 372 15.93 -24.57 -25.06
C ASN A 372 15.78 -24.29 -23.55
N THR A 373 14.54 -24.28 -23.07
CA THR A 373 14.22 -24.03 -21.66
C THR A 373 14.55 -25.19 -20.72
N GLU A 374 14.91 -26.36 -21.24
CA GLU A 374 15.33 -27.53 -20.45
C GLU A 374 16.84 -27.50 -20.11
N SER A 375 17.62 -26.67 -20.80
CA SER A 375 19.05 -26.50 -20.55
C SER A 375 19.30 -25.55 -19.38
N ALA A 376 19.88 -26.04 -18.28
CA ALA A 376 20.17 -25.23 -17.10
C ALA A 376 21.12 -24.05 -17.38
N GLU A 377 22.08 -24.22 -18.28
CA GLU A 377 23.03 -23.16 -18.65
C GLU A 377 22.32 -22.05 -19.44
N GLN A 378 21.54 -22.43 -20.46
CA GLN A 378 20.81 -21.47 -21.27
C GLN A 378 19.72 -20.76 -20.47
N LEU A 379 19.13 -21.44 -19.51
CA LEU A 379 18.11 -20.86 -18.64
C LEU A 379 18.64 -19.68 -17.82
N ASN A 380 19.89 -19.73 -17.37
CA ASN A 380 20.54 -18.60 -16.70
C ASN A 380 20.70 -17.40 -17.65
N ASP A 381 21.00 -17.64 -18.92
CA ASP A 381 21.13 -16.57 -19.92
C ASP A 381 19.76 -15.98 -20.29
N LEU A 382 18.73 -16.82 -20.43
CA LEU A 382 17.35 -16.38 -20.62
C LEU A 382 16.86 -15.53 -19.45
N GLN A 383 17.17 -15.92 -18.21
CA GLN A 383 16.82 -15.13 -17.02
C GLN A 383 17.46 -13.74 -17.08
N LYS A 384 18.78 -13.64 -17.35
CA LYS A 384 19.47 -12.35 -17.44
C LYS A 384 18.86 -11.43 -18.50
N LEU A 385 18.46 -11.98 -19.65
CA LEU A 385 17.92 -11.21 -20.77
C LEU A 385 16.46 -10.81 -20.57
N PHE A 386 15.63 -11.69 -19.97
CA PHE A 386 14.18 -11.57 -20.04
C PHE A 386 13.49 -11.28 -18.71
N THR A 387 14.16 -11.39 -17.56
CA THR A 387 13.55 -11.11 -16.25
C THR A 387 12.98 -9.68 -16.15
N PHE A 388 13.69 -8.69 -16.67
CA PHE A 388 13.27 -7.27 -16.67
C PHE A 388 12.84 -6.76 -18.05
N ASN A 389 12.70 -7.66 -19.03
CA ASN A 389 12.32 -7.28 -20.39
C ASN A 389 10.84 -6.88 -20.41
N LYS A 390 10.56 -5.63 -20.80
CA LYS A 390 9.22 -5.07 -20.78
C LYS A 390 8.24 -5.84 -21.67
N ALA A 391 8.66 -6.30 -22.85
CA ALA A 391 7.79 -7.02 -23.77
C ALA A 391 7.37 -8.38 -23.18
N VAL A 392 8.30 -9.11 -22.56
CA VAL A 392 8.00 -10.38 -21.87
C VAL A 392 7.08 -10.15 -20.67
N ILE A 393 7.32 -9.09 -19.89
CA ILE A 393 6.44 -8.71 -18.78
C ILE A 393 5.04 -8.35 -19.28
N ASP A 394 4.93 -7.58 -20.37
CA ASP A 394 3.65 -7.22 -20.96
C ASP A 394 2.88 -8.44 -21.44
N PHE A 395 3.58 -9.40 -22.05
CA PHE A 395 3.03 -10.69 -22.45
C PHE A 395 2.50 -11.46 -21.23
N TYR A 396 3.30 -11.60 -20.16
CA TYR A 396 2.88 -12.26 -18.92
C TYR A 396 1.63 -11.61 -18.33
N LEU A 397 1.63 -10.28 -18.23
CA LEU A 397 0.51 -9.52 -17.67
C LEU A 397 -0.77 -9.70 -18.49
N SER A 398 -0.66 -9.63 -19.81
CA SER A 398 -1.80 -9.70 -20.74
C SER A 398 -2.35 -11.11 -20.93
N ARG A 399 -1.53 -12.15 -20.75
CA ARG A 399 -1.95 -13.56 -20.93
C ARG A 399 -2.28 -14.27 -19.63
N VAL A 400 -1.71 -13.85 -18.51
CA VAL A 400 -1.85 -14.54 -17.22
C VAL A 400 -2.55 -13.66 -16.20
N VAL A 401 -1.96 -12.49 -15.89
CA VAL A 401 -2.37 -11.69 -14.73
C VAL A 401 -3.74 -11.06 -14.93
N PHE A 402 -3.91 -10.22 -15.95
CA PHE A 402 -5.15 -9.48 -16.15
C PHE A 402 -6.34 -10.38 -16.53
N PRO A 403 -6.20 -11.39 -17.41
CA PRO A 403 -7.31 -12.30 -17.69
C PRO A 403 -7.81 -13.04 -16.44
N LYS A 404 -6.92 -13.38 -15.50
CA LYS A 404 -7.28 -14.07 -14.27
C LYS A 404 -7.82 -13.13 -13.19
N GLU A 405 -7.16 -12.00 -12.94
CA GLU A 405 -7.40 -11.17 -11.74
C GLU A 405 -8.15 -9.86 -12.02
N ALA A 406 -8.03 -9.27 -13.22
CA ALA A 406 -8.68 -7.98 -13.54
C ALA A 406 -10.17 -8.17 -13.83
N LYS A 407 -10.93 -8.39 -12.76
CA LYS A 407 -12.35 -8.74 -12.80
C LYS A 407 -13.20 -7.64 -12.17
N ALA A 408 -14.44 -7.56 -12.61
CA ALA A 408 -15.43 -6.62 -12.10
C ALA A 408 -16.61 -7.38 -11.50
N PHE A 409 -17.30 -6.72 -10.56
CA PHE A 409 -18.51 -7.21 -9.93
C PHE A 409 -19.64 -6.20 -10.14
N PRO A 410 -20.89 -6.66 -10.31
CA PRO A 410 -22.02 -5.77 -10.59
C PRO A 410 -22.35 -4.84 -9.42
N HIS A 411 -22.13 -5.30 -8.19
CA HIS A 411 -22.46 -4.54 -6.99
C HIS A 411 -21.34 -4.59 -5.95
N LYS A 412 -21.31 -3.59 -5.08
CA LYS A 412 -20.37 -3.48 -3.95
C LYS A 412 -21.14 -3.00 -2.72
N LEU A 413 -20.99 -3.71 -1.60
CA LEU A 413 -21.35 -3.21 -0.26
C LEU A 413 -20.11 -2.56 0.35
N THR A 414 -20.30 -1.44 1.02
CA THR A 414 -19.18 -0.68 1.58
C THR A 414 -19.50 -0.16 2.96
N CYS A 415 -18.51 -0.21 3.84
CA CYS A 415 -18.50 0.51 5.11
C CYS A 415 -17.15 1.19 5.29
N SER A 416 -17.05 2.02 6.32
CA SER A 416 -15.98 2.97 6.55
C SER A 416 -15.73 3.15 8.05
N GLY A 417 -14.76 3.99 8.39
CA GLY A 417 -14.53 4.36 9.79
C GLY A 417 -15.74 5.02 10.44
N TRP A 418 -16.63 5.64 9.65
CA TRP A 418 -17.82 6.30 10.18
C TRP A 418 -18.85 5.32 10.73
N ASP A 419 -18.95 4.12 10.16
CA ASP A 419 -19.85 3.07 10.64
C ASP A 419 -19.43 2.58 12.04
N LEU A 420 -18.13 2.60 12.36
CA LEU A 420 -17.63 2.32 13.72
C LEU A 420 -18.06 3.36 14.75
N ALA A 421 -18.29 4.60 14.32
CA ALA A 421 -18.69 5.74 15.14
C ALA A 421 -20.19 6.05 15.05
N GLN A 422 -20.99 5.13 14.51
CA GLN A 422 -22.44 5.25 14.53
C GLN A 422 -22.95 5.39 15.97
N GLU A 423 -24.01 6.18 16.16
CA GLU A 423 -24.68 6.30 17.45
C GLU A 423 -25.22 4.94 17.90
N LYS A 424 -24.84 4.54 19.12
CA LYS A 424 -25.24 3.28 19.76
C LYS A 424 -25.86 3.56 21.12
N ARG A 425 -26.45 2.52 21.71
CA ARG A 425 -27.03 2.59 23.07
C ARG A 425 -26.01 3.01 24.13
N HIS A 426 -24.75 2.63 23.95
CA HIS A 426 -23.65 3.04 24.81
C HIS A 426 -22.65 3.89 24.03
N LEU A 427 -22.06 4.87 24.73
CA LEU A 427 -21.13 5.82 24.12
C LEU A 427 -19.91 5.10 23.52
N THR A 428 -19.36 5.69 22.45
CA THR A 428 -18.03 5.35 21.93
C THR A 428 -17.03 6.38 22.43
N THR A 429 -15.83 5.97 22.83
CA THR A 429 -14.78 6.90 23.31
C THR A 429 -13.47 6.64 22.60
N GLY A 430 -12.93 7.67 21.96
CA GLY A 430 -11.63 7.61 21.30
C GLY A 430 -10.53 8.30 22.09
N PHE A 431 -9.33 7.74 22.01
CA PHE A 431 -8.08 8.37 22.44
C PHE A 431 -7.22 8.62 21.19
N SER A 432 -6.60 9.79 21.12
CA SER A 432 -5.69 10.18 20.04
C SER A 432 -4.51 10.93 20.66
N GLY A 433 -3.31 10.70 20.13
CA GLY A 433 -2.11 11.43 20.53
C GLY A 433 -2.13 12.91 20.10
N THR A 434 -2.94 13.25 19.09
CA THR A 434 -3.04 14.61 18.55
C THR A 434 -4.50 15.02 18.32
N ASN A 435 -4.73 16.33 18.12
CA ASN A 435 -6.05 16.85 17.74
C ASN A 435 -6.12 17.38 16.29
N ASP A 436 -5.13 17.06 15.46
CA ASP A 436 -5.02 17.62 14.10
C ASP A 436 -6.16 17.14 13.19
N ASN A 437 -6.63 15.90 13.39
CA ASN A 437 -7.66 15.27 12.58
C ASN A 437 -9.11 15.58 13.04
N ARG A 438 -9.29 16.47 14.03
CA ARG A 438 -10.61 16.74 14.63
C ARG A 438 -11.71 17.13 13.64
N TYR A 439 -11.33 17.83 12.56
CA TYR A 439 -12.26 18.29 11.53
C TYR A 439 -12.64 17.20 10.53
N LEU A 440 -11.95 16.06 10.58
CA LEU A 440 -12.18 14.90 9.71
C LEU A 440 -12.92 13.76 10.43
N LEU A 441 -13.18 13.91 11.73
CA LEU A 441 -13.92 12.92 12.51
C LEU A 441 -15.40 12.90 12.11
N PRO A 442 -16.08 11.74 12.28
CA PRO A 442 -17.52 11.63 12.08
C PRO A 442 -18.30 12.69 12.87
N SER A 443 -19.39 13.22 12.29
CA SER A 443 -20.18 14.29 12.92
C SER A 443 -20.85 13.90 14.23
N SER A 444 -20.99 12.60 14.50
CA SER A 444 -21.47 12.04 15.77
C SER A 444 -20.42 12.13 16.90
N MET A 445 -19.16 12.42 16.58
CA MET A 445 -18.06 12.46 17.54
C MET A 445 -17.83 13.87 18.06
N GLY A 446 -18.01 14.06 19.36
CA GLY A 446 -17.63 15.29 20.06
C GLY A 446 -16.21 15.20 20.63
N GLN A 447 -15.36 16.17 20.33
CA GLN A 447 -14.04 16.27 20.97
C GLN A 447 -14.16 16.98 22.32
N HIS A 448 -13.67 16.33 23.38
CA HIS A 448 -13.64 16.88 24.73
C HIS A 448 -12.21 17.19 25.16
N ASP A 449 -11.72 18.37 24.75
CA ASP A 449 -10.40 18.85 25.17
C ASP A 449 -10.44 19.33 26.62
N LEU A 450 -9.84 18.56 27.53
CA LEU A 450 -9.70 18.93 28.93
C LEU A 450 -8.79 20.15 29.06
N ASP A 451 -9.22 21.19 29.79
CA ASP A 451 -8.50 22.48 29.88
C ASP A 451 -7.03 22.31 30.30
N TYR A 452 -6.75 21.42 31.24
CA TYR A 452 -5.40 21.15 31.73
C TYR A 452 -4.50 20.44 30.69
N GLN A 453 -5.07 19.80 29.67
CA GLN A 453 -4.33 19.11 28.60
C GLN A 453 -4.10 19.99 27.37
N ARG A 454 -4.68 21.21 27.30
CA ARG A 454 -4.49 22.13 26.16
C ARG A 454 -3.03 22.48 25.89
N SER A 455 -2.19 22.49 26.93
CA SER A 455 -0.75 22.77 26.79
C SER A 455 0.02 21.65 26.11
N THR A 456 -0.52 20.42 26.02
CA THR A 456 0.22 19.24 25.54
C THR A 456 0.63 19.38 24.07
N ASN A 457 -0.26 19.86 23.19
CA ASN A 457 0.07 20.09 21.78
C ASN A 457 1.16 21.15 21.61
N ALA A 458 1.11 22.22 22.40
CA ALA A 458 2.15 23.24 22.40
C ALA A 458 3.49 22.70 22.93
N ARG A 459 3.46 21.79 23.92
CA ARG A 459 4.67 21.13 24.45
C ARG A 459 5.34 20.23 23.41
N VAL A 460 4.58 19.45 22.65
CA VAL A 460 5.13 18.60 21.57
C VAL A 460 5.83 19.44 20.52
N LEU A 461 5.20 20.53 20.06
CA LEU A 461 5.85 21.50 19.17
C LEU A 461 7.10 22.11 19.82
N GLY A 462 7.02 22.46 21.10
CA GLY A 462 8.15 22.95 21.87
C GLY A 462 9.32 21.97 21.94
N PHE A 463 9.07 20.66 21.95
CA PHE A 463 10.10 19.63 21.86
C PHE A 463 10.73 19.57 20.46
N LEU A 464 9.91 19.56 19.41
CA LEU A 464 10.39 19.53 18.04
C LEU A 464 11.26 20.76 17.69
N LEU A 465 10.91 21.93 18.22
CA LEU A 465 11.60 23.19 17.94
C LEU A 465 12.81 23.46 18.85
N ARG A 466 13.20 22.50 19.70
CA ARG A 466 14.39 22.67 20.54
C ARG A 466 15.66 22.83 19.69
N PRO A 467 16.65 23.62 20.11
CA PRO A 467 17.87 23.87 19.34
C PRO A 467 18.62 22.59 18.92
N GLU A 468 18.58 21.55 19.74
CA GLU A 468 19.24 20.26 19.47
C GLU A 468 18.64 19.53 18.26
N ASN A 469 17.38 19.85 17.90
CA ASN A 469 16.67 19.29 16.75
C ASN A 469 16.85 20.14 15.47
N ASN A 470 17.53 21.28 15.55
CA ASN A 470 17.71 22.21 14.43
C ASN A 470 18.92 21.85 13.55
N CYS A 471 19.14 20.56 13.29
CA CYS A 471 20.23 20.07 12.45
C CYS A 471 19.67 19.18 11.34
N TYR A 472 19.86 19.60 10.08
CA TYR A 472 19.36 18.89 8.91
C TYR A 472 20.52 18.48 8.00
N ARG A 473 20.47 17.25 7.51
CA ARG A 473 21.37 16.78 6.46
C ARG A 473 20.56 16.38 5.25
N CYS A 474 20.79 17.05 4.13
CA CYS A 474 20.20 16.65 2.87
C CYS A 474 20.94 15.41 2.35
N VAL A 475 20.20 14.33 2.16
CA VAL A 475 20.68 13.10 1.53
C VAL A 475 20.44 13.24 0.02
N PRO A 476 21.47 13.09 -0.83
CA PRO A 476 21.29 13.11 -2.27
C PRO A 476 20.27 12.06 -2.74
N PRO A 477 19.40 12.37 -3.71
CA PRO A 477 18.46 11.38 -4.25
C PRO A 477 19.22 10.23 -4.94
N GLY A 478 18.77 9.00 -4.71
CA GLY A 478 19.44 7.80 -5.24
C GLY A 478 20.71 7.39 -4.47
N GLN A 479 20.98 8.00 -3.31
CA GLN A 479 22.04 7.55 -2.41
C GLN A 479 21.74 6.12 -1.93
N LYS A 480 22.73 5.23 -2.10
CA LYS A 480 22.63 3.83 -1.66
C LYS A 480 22.53 3.73 -0.15
N VAL A 481 21.82 2.71 0.35
CA VAL A 481 21.65 2.50 1.79
C VAL A 481 22.99 2.36 2.52
N GLN A 482 24.02 1.76 1.90
CA GLN A 482 25.34 1.68 2.53
C GLN A 482 25.96 3.06 2.78
N GLU A 483 25.83 3.98 1.83
CA GLU A 483 26.35 5.35 1.98
C GLU A 483 25.56 6.14 3.02
N PHE A 484 24.24 5.92 3.08
CA PHE A 484 23.38 6.48 4.14
C PHE A 484 23.81 5.98 5.52
N ILE A 485 24.03 4.67 5.70
CA ILE A 485 24.51 4.10 6.97
C ILE A 485 25.86 4.72 7.36
N GLN A 486 26.78 4.90 6.41
CA GLN A 486 28.06 5.56 6.69
C GLN A 486 27.88 7.02 7.13
N ALA A 487 26.99 7.76 6.45
CA ALA A 487 26.65 9.12 6.86
C ALA A 487 26.03 9.16 8.27
N LEU A 488 25.18 8.18 8.61
CA LEU A 488 24.52 8.05 9.91
C LEU A 488 25.52 7.79 11.04
N ILE A 489 26.43 6.82 10.88
CA ILE A 489 27.43 6.49 11.91
C ILE A 489 28.50 7.57 12.09
N SER A 490 28.71 8.42 11.07
CA SER A 490 29.67 9.54 11.14
C SER A 490 29.16 10.76 11.91
N GLN A 491 27.88 10.76 12.31
CA GLN A 491 27.30 11.89 13.03
C GLN A 491 27.89 12.02 14.45
N THR A 492 28.14 13.27 14.85
CA THR A 492 28.51 13.64 16.21
C THR A 492 27.49 14.69 16.72
N PRO A 493 26.91 14.54 17.91
CA PRO A 493 26.96 13.35 18.80
C PRO A 493 26.38 12.09 18.12
N GLU A 494 26.75 10.91 18.61
CA GLU A 494 26.41 9.64 17.95
C GLU A 494 24.89 9.42 17.80
N VAL A 495 24.48 8.73 16.73
CA VAL A 495 23.09 8.33 16.52
C VAL A 495 22.93 6.85 16.83
N ARG A 496 21.94 6.52 17.66
CA ARG A 496 21.62 5.15 18.10
C ARG A 496 20.22 4.70 17.71
N VAL A 497 19.40 5.62 17.23
CA VAL A 497 18.02 5.36 16.82
C VAL A 497 17.79 5.94 15.42
N LEU A 498 17.18 5.16 14.52
CA LEU A 498 16.74 5.61 13.20
C LEU A 498 15.22 5.44 13.12
N LEU A 499 14.52 6.56 12.98
CA LEU A 499 13.07 6.64 12.83
C LEU A 499 12.76 7.00 11.38
N ASP A 500 12.37 6.01 10.56
CA ASP A 500 12.14 6.21 9.13
C ASP A 500 10.75 6.77 8.82
N VAL A 501 10.36 7.87 9.45
CA VAL A 501 9.05 8.52 9.29
C VAL A 501 8.75 8.89 7.82
N GLY A 502 9.78 9.22 7.04
CA GLY A 502 9.70 9.56 5.62
C GLY A 502 9.70 8.37 4.65
N ALA A 503 9.73 7.13 5.15
CA ALA A 503 9.82 5.90 4.35
C ALA A 503 10.97 5.94 3.32
N GLN A 504 12.14 6.41 3.72
CA GLN A 504 13.28 6.65 2.83
C GLN A 504 14.14 5.42 2.61
N MET A 505 14.11 4.42 3.48
CA MET A 505 15.02 3.29 3.44
C MET A 505 14.61 2.20 2.42
N LEU A 506 14.22 2.55 1.20
CA LEU A 506 13.53 1.64 0.28
C LEU A 506 14.30 0.38 -0.16
N GLU A 507 15.63 0.39 -0.14
CA GLU A 507 16.42 -0.68 -0.79
C GLU A 507 16.36 -2.01 -0.01
N LEU A 508 16.35 -1.94 1.32
CA LEU A 508 16.49 -3.10 2.22
C LEU A 508 15.23 -3.33 3.05
N LYS A 509 14.92 -4.59 3.38
CA LYS A 509 13.94 -4.92 4.42
C LYS A 509 14.41 -4.46 5.80
N ASN A 510 13.50 -4.43 6.78
CA ASN A 510 13.81 -3.95 8.13
C ASN A 510 14.97 -4.71 8.79
N GLN A 511 14.92 -6.05 8.74
CA GLN A 511 16.00 -6.90 9.26
C GLN A 511 17.33 -6.66 8.54
N GLU A 512 17.30 -6.55 7.20
CA GLU A 512 18.49 -6.35 6.38
C GLU A 512 19.17 -5.01 6.71
N LEU A 513 18.38 -3.95 6.89
CA LEU A 513 18.90 -2.65 7.31
C LEU A 513 19.47 -2.70 8.74
N ALA A 514 18.75 -3.32 9.68
CA ALA A 514 19.20 -3.46 11.07
C ALA A 514 20.54 -4.23 11.14
N VAL A 515 20.66 -5.34 10.41
CA VAL A 515 21.90 -6.14 10.32
C VAL A 515 23.01 -5.35 9.62
N ALA A 516 22.72 -4.66 8.52
CA ALA A 516 23.72 -3.84 7.82
C ALA A 516 24.26 -2.71 8.70
N TRP A 517 23.37 -2.04 9.45
CA TRP A 517 23.75 -0.99 10.38
C TRP A 517 24.54 -1.55 11.57
N LEU A 518 24.13 -2.68 12.15
CA LEU A 518 24.87 -3.36 13.23
C LEU A 518 26.29 -3.72 12.79
N ARG A 519 26.46 -4.28 11.58
CA ARG A 519 27.77 -4.60 11.01
C ARG A 519 28.65 -3.35 10.88
N ALA A 520 28.09 -2.21 10.48
CA ALA A 520 28.83 -0.96 10.33
C ALA A 520 29.18 -0.28 11.67
N LYS A 521 28.25 -0.28 12.63
CA LYS A 521 28.38 0.38 13.95
C LYS A 521 28.97 -0.60 14.98
N LYS A 522 30.31 -0.72 15.02
CA LYS A 522 31.04 -1.79 15.75
C LYS A 522 30.86 -1.82 17.27
N ASP A 523 30.45 -0.72 17.88
CA ASP A 523 30.28 -0.53 19.31
C ASP A 523 28.90 -0.99 19.84
N ALA A 524 27.92 -1.20 18.97
CA ALA A 524 26.63 -1.79 19.34
C ALA A 524 26.71 -3.33 19.47
N GLN A 525 26.03 -3.92 20.45
CA GLN A 525 25.99 -5.37 20.67
C GLN A 525 24.82 -6.05 19.93
N ALA A 526 23.74 -5.31 19.69
CA ALA A 526 22.57 -5.82 19.00
C ALA A 526 21.79 -4.72 18.27
N ALA A 527 20.86 -5.10 17.39
CA ALA A 527 19.95 -4.19 16.70
C ALA A 527 18.50 -4.59 16.94
N VAL A 528 17.68 -3.63 17.33
CA VAL A 528 16.23 -3.79 17.55
C VAL A 528 15.49 -3.27 16.33
N PHE A 529 14.52 -4.03 15.85
CA PHE A 529 13.64 -3.68 14.74
C PHE A 529 12.29 -4.40 14.87
N VAL A 530 11.33 -4.09 13.99
CA VAL A 530 10.05 -4.81 13.91
C VAL A 530 10.08 -5.80 12.73
N ASN A 531 9.74 -7.06 12.99
CA ASN A 531 9.71 -8.13 11.99
C ASN A 531 8.44 -8.11 11.12
N ASP A 532 8.33 -9.06 10.18
CA ASP A 532 7.18 -9.16 9.27
C ASP A 532 5.86 -9.56 9.99
N ASP A 533 5.95 -10.01 11.25
CA ASP A 533 4.81 -10.39 12.09
C ASP A 533 4.34 -9.26 13.04
N ASP A 534 4.80 -8.02 12.82
CA ASP A 534 4.53 -6.83 13.66
C ASP A 534 5.07 -6.98 15.10
N GLU A 535 6.14 -7.75 15.31
CA GLU A 535 6.75 -7.99 16.63
C GLU A 535 8.12 -7.30 16.78
N LEU A 536 8.38 -6.76 17.96
CA LEU A 536 9.70 -6.21 18.31
C LEU A 536 10.71 -7.35 18.50
N VAL A 537 11.72 -7.37 17.63
CA VAL A 537 12.78 -8.38 17.58
C VAL A 537 14.14 -7.72 17.77
N VAL A 538 15.06 -8.45 18.38
CA VAL A 538 16.46 -8.06 18.51
C VAL A 538 17.34 -9.07 17.79
N VAL A 539 18.32 -8.59 17.03
CA VAL A 539 19.37 -9.40 16.40
C VAL A 539 20.73 -9.09 17.00
N SER A 540 21.40 -10.10 17.53
CA SER A 540 22.76 -9.99 18.10
C SER A 540 23.85 -10.16 17.04
N ARG A 541 25.10 -9.87 17.44
CA ARG A 541 26.30 -9.93 16.57
C ARG A 541 26.55 -11.28 15.91
N ASP A 542 26.17 -12.36 16.58
CA ASP A 542 26.27 -13.75 16.09
C ASP A 542 25.19 -14.08 15.04
N GLY A 543 24.23 -13.18 14.81
CA GLY A 543 23.12 -13.36 13.87
C GLY A 543 21.87 -13.99 14.48
N THR A 544 21.87 -14.28 15.78
CA THR A 544 20.70 -14.83 16.48
C THR A 544 19.62 -13.75 16.60
N ALA A 545 18.39 -14.07 16.21
CA ALA A 545 17.23 -13.19 16.30
C ALA A 545 16.17 -13.77 17.25
N GLU A 546 15.67 -12.96 18.18
CA GLU A 546 14.66 -13.36 19.17
C GLU A 546 13.73 -12.19 19.52
N LEU A 547 12.58 -12.49 20.13
CA LEU A 547 11.67 -11.45 20.61
C LEU A 547 12.38 -10.57 21.67
N LEU A 548 12.22 -9.26 21.55
CA LEU A 548 12.87 -8.32 22.47
C LEU A 548 12.46 -8.61 23.92
N VAL A 549 11.18 -8.91 24.16
CA VAL A 549 10.63 -9.16 25.52
C VAL A 549 11.28 -10.36 26.22
N SER A 550 11.72 -11.38 25.48
CA SER A 550 12.40 -12.55 26.03
C SER A 550 13.91 -12.40 26.11
N SER A 551 14.46 -11.39 25.45
CA SER A 551 15.90 -11.16 25.35
C SER A 551 16.45 -10.41 26.56
N PRO A 552 17.70 -10.70 27.00
CA PRO A 552 18.39 -9.84 27.97
C PRO A 552 18.51 -8.38 27.48
N PHE A 553 18.50 -8.15 26.16
CA PHE A 553 18.56 -6.82 25.58
C PHE A 553 17.34 -5.94 25.87
N ALA A 554 16.19 -6.49 26.30
CA ALA A 554 15.06 -5.68 26.78
C ALA A 554 15.43 -4.76 27.95
N GLN A 555 16.41 -5.17 28.77
CA GLN A 555 16.91 -4.38 29.90
C GLN A 555 18.25 -3.69 29.59
N GLN A 556 18.80 -3.88 28.38
CA GLN A 556 20.12 -3.39 27.95
C GLN A 556 20.06 -2.63 26.62
N LEU A 557 19.01 -1.84 26.42
CA LEU A 557 18.82 -1.04 25.20
C LEU A 557 19.97 -0.02 24.99
N ASP A 558 20.73 0.31 26.03
CA ASP A 558 21.95 1.12 25.98
C ASP A 558 23.07 0.49 25.15
N GLN A 559 23.03 -0.82 24.94
CA GLN A 559 23.98 -1.55 24.09
C GLN A 559 23.46 -1.76 22.66
N CYS A 560 22.23 -1.34 22.37
CA CYS A 560 21.57 -1.58 21.10
C CYS A 560 21.63 -0.36 20.17
N ILE A 561 21.36 -0.62 18.90
CA ILE A 561 20.81 0.36 17.95
C ILE A 561 19.35 0.01 17.67
N VAL A 562 18.52 1.00 17.37
CA VAL A 562 17.09 0.81 17.16
C VAL A 562 16.69 1.37 15.80
N TYR A 563 16.03 0.57 14.98
CA TYR A 563 15.46 1.02 13.72
C TYR A 563 13.95 0.75 13.70
N LEU A 564 13.17 1.81 13.46
CA LEU A 564 11.72 1.74 13.25
C LEU A 564 11.39 2.30 11.87
N ASP A 565 10.60 1.56 11.11
CA ASP A 565 10.11 1.98 9.80
C ASP A 565 8.90 2.92 9.90
N ASP A 566 8.38 3.37 8.76
CA ASP A 566 7.32 4.37 8.72
C ASP A 566 5.94 3.91 9.25
N ALA A 567 5.69 2.60 9.42
CA ALA A 567 4.50 2.12 10.12
C ALA A 567 4.72 2.00 11.63
N HIS A 568 5.92 1.58 12.02
CA HIS A 568 6.22 1.24 13.41
C HIS A 568 6.79 2.42 14.19
N THR A 569 6.97 3.58 13.57
CA THR A 569 7.26 4.82 14.32
C THR A 569 6.06 5.31 15.13
N ARG A 570 4.81 4.95 14.76
CA ARG A 570 3.60 5.35 15.48
C ARG A 570 3.21 4.29 16.51
N GLY A 571 3.02 4.72 17.76
CA GLY A 571 2.47 3.88 18.84
C GLY A 571 3.44 2.86 19.46
N THR A 572 4.61 2.64 18.86
CA THR A 572 5.66 1.77 19.44
C THR A 572 6.33 2.44 20.63
N ASP A 573 5.99 1.99 21.85
CA ASP A 573 6.63 2.43 23.09
C ASP A 573 7.91 1.65 23.39
N LEU A 574 9.07 2.31 23.22
CA LEU A 574 10.39 1.82 23.65
C LEU A 574 10.99 2.77 24.68
N LYS A 575 11.37 2.23 25.85
CA LYS A 575 12.04 2.99 26.91
C LYS A 575 13.52 3.17 26.59
N LEU A 576 13.81 4.15 25.75
CA LEU A 576 15.18 4.47 25.35
C LEU A 576 15.99 5.06 26.52
N PRO A 577 17.29 4.71 26.66
CA PRO A 577 18.16 5.28 27.69
C PRO A 577 18.34 6.80 27.54
N SER A 578 18.65 7.47 28.64
CA SER A 578 18.96 8.90 28.63
C SER A 578 20.20 9.19 27.78
N GLY A 579 20.17 10.30 27.02
CA GLY A 579 21.27 10.71 26.15
C GLY A 579 21.29 10.06 24.76
N PHE A 580 20.36 9.14 24.46
CA PHE A 580 20.20 8.59 23.12
C PHE A 580 19.75 9.67 22.14
N ARG A 581 20.37 9.70 20.96
CA ARG A 581 19.99 10.56 19.85
C ARG A 581 19.39 9.71 18.72
N ALA A 582 18.25 10.20 18.22
CA ALA A 582 17.60 9.67 17.03
C ALA A 582 17.94 10.50 15.79
N ALA A 583 18.02 9.84 14.64
CA ALA A 583 17.85 10.46 13.34
C ALA A 583 16.45 10.16 12.82
N VAL A 584 15.75 11.20 12.38
CA VAL A 584 14.40 11.09 11.81
C VAL A 584 14.49 11.37 10.32
N THR A 585 13.95 10.48 9.49
CA THR A 585 13.90 10.72 8.04
C THR A 585 12.70 11.60 7.70
N LEU A 586 12.88 12.51 6.75
CA LEU A 586 11.80 13.35 6.22
C LEU A 586 11.51 12.97 4.77
N GLY A 587 10.24 13.10 4.38
CA GLY A 587 9.81 12.88 3.00
C GLY A 587 8.79 13.93 2.56
N PRO A 588 8.57 14.11 1.24
CA PRO A 588 7.71 15.18 0.72
C PRO A 588 6.26 15.14 1.22
N LYS A 589 5.79 13.98 1.69
CA LYS A 589 4.41 13.75 2.17
C LYS A 589 4.32 13.56 3.69
N VAL A 590 5.40 13.76 4.43
CA VAL A 590 5.37 13.71 5.89
C VAL A 590 4.58 14.93 6.38
N THR A 591 3.44 14.67 7.01
CA THR A 591 2.63 15.71 7.65
C THR A 591 3.23 16.08 9.01
N LYS A 592 2.83 17.24 9.54
CA LYS A 592 3.16 17.64 10.92
C LYS A 592 2.79 16.54 11.91
N ASP A 593 1.56 16.03 11.80
CA ASP A 593 1.03 14.96 12.65
C ASP A 593 1.90 13.69 12.60
N ARG A 594 2.21 13.19 11.40
CA ARG A 594 3.05 12.00 11.24
C ARG A 594 4.46 12.20 11.81
N LEU A 595 5.03 13.40 11.65
CA LEU A 595 6.30 13.75 12.26
C LEU A 595 6.19 13.75 13.78
N THR A 596 5.22 14.45 14.36
CA THR A 596 5.05 14.55 15.83
C THR A 596 4.82 13.22 16.51
N GLN A 597 4.12 12.30 15.84
CA GLN A 597 3.83 10.98 16.41
C GLN A 597 4.96 9.97 16.20
N GLY A 598 5.80 10.19 15.20
CA GLY A 598 6.90 9.28 14.85
C GLY A 598 8.28 9.70 15.35
N SER A 599 8.39 10.81 16.10
CA SER A 599 9.65 11.44 16.52
C SER A 599 9.83 11.49 18.03
#